data_AF-A1WQG4-F1
#
_entry.id   AF-A1WQG4-F1
#
_cell.length_a   1.000
_cell.length_b   1.000
_cell.length_c   1.000
_cell.angle_alpha   90.00
_cell.angle_beta   90.00
_cell.angle_gamma   90.00
#
_symmetry.space_group_name_H-M   'P 1'
#
loop_
_entity.id
_entity.type
_entity.pdbx_description
1 polymer ?
#
loop_
_entity_poly.entity_id
_entity_poly.type
_entity_poly.pdbx_seq_one_letter_code
_entity_poly.pdbx_strand_id
1 'polypeptide(L)'
;MSKFWYVTGELTEVQRYINVPMRWCEQYPARERREFWLARTDGIDQEVKLVVHSRSMPARRGHEVCVLLLGELAVGLVNLSTGQRVNFIDADPPLLLRRCDVLAAVGIFVSGAIVAASWDVRSLLLTVPFGLLYLPSRVLGRLLWRTRLQRQVDRGLDMALTAASAEPPRLWRVK
;
A
#
# COMPACT_ATOMS: atom_id res chain seq x y z
N MET A 1 8.11 13.39 -8.09
CA MET A 1 6.68 12.98 -8.09
C MET A 1 6.64 11.52 -8.48
N SER A 2 5.96 10.66 -7.72
CA SER A 2 5.78 9.27 -8.11
C SER A 2 4.84 9.20 -9.31
N LYS A 3 5.22 8.44 -10.34
CA LYS A 3 4.37 8.22 -11.51
C LYS A 3 3.32 7.18 -11.17
N PHE A 4 2.06 7.55 -11.27
CA PHE A 4 0.94 6.62 -11.23
C PHE A 4 0.63 6.15 -12.64
N TRP A 5 0.28 4.88 -12.76
CA TRP A 5 -0.23 4.27 -13.98
C TRP A 5 -1.61 3.71 -13.67
N TYR A 6 -2.47 3.59 -14.67
CA TYR A 6 -3.74 2.88 -14.51
C TYR A 6 -3.88 1.81 -15.57
N VAL A 7 -4.60 0.75 -15.22
CA VAL A 7 -4.94 -0.36 -16.12
C VAL A 7 -6.42 -0.63 -16.00
N THR A 8 -7.11 -0.70 -17.13
CA THR A 8 -8.52 -1.10 -17.24
C THR A 8 -8.60 -2.51 -17.80
N GLY A 9 -9.57 -3.27 -17.31
CA GLY A 9 -9.73 -4.64 -17.76
C GLY A 9 -10.88 -5.37 -17.07
N GLU A 10 -11.25 -6.52 -17.63
CA GLU A 10 -12.15 -7.45 -16.99
C GLU A 10 -11.37 -8.32 -16.00
N LEU A 11 -11.92 -8.49 -14.80
CA LEU A 11 -11.34 -9.34 -13.77
C LEU A 11 -11.58 -10.82 -14.10
N THR A 12 -10.56 -11.55 -14.55
CA THR A 12 -10.71 -12.95 -14.97
C THR A 12 -10.66 -13.92 -13.80
N GLU A 13 -9.80 -13.67 -12.83
CA GLU A 13 -9.64 -14.52 -11.66
C GLU A 13 -9.28 -13.69 -10.41
N VAL A 14 -9.76 -14.14 -9.25
CA VAL A 14 -9.40 -13.57 -7.94
C VAL A 14 -9.17 -14.70 -6.96
N GLN A 15 -7.97 -14.74 -6.39
CA GLN A 15 -7.58 -15.69 -5.36
C GLN A 15 -7.32 -14.95 -4.05
N ARG A 16 -7.78 -15.53 -2.93
CA ARG A 16 -7.58 -14.99 -1.57
C ARG A 16 -6.73 -15.97 -0.77
N TYR A 17 -5.60 -15.48 -0.28
CA TYR A 17 -4.68 -16.18 0.58
C TYR A 17 -4.73 -15.57 1.99
N ILE A 18 -4.99 -16.42 2.99
CA ILE A 18 -5.04 -16.05 4.41
C ILE A 18 -3.75 -16.54 5.08
N ASN A 19 -3.27 -15.82 6.10
CA ASN A 19 -2.10 -16.21 6.92
C ASN A 19 -0.79 -16.34 6.13
N VAL A 20 -0.47 -15.34 5.31
CA VAL A 20 0.81 -15.29 4.61
C VAL A 20 1.96 -15.21 5.63
N PRO A 21 2.98 -16.09 5.57
CA PRO A 21 4.13 -16.00 6.45
C PRO A 21 4.83 -14.66 6.24
N MET A 22 4.97 -13.90 7.33
CA MET A 22 5.59 -12.57 7.28
C MET A 22 7.03 -12.66 7.76
N ARG A 23 7.92 -11.90 7.13
CA ARG A 23 9.23 -11.63 7.72
C ARG A 23 9.04 -10.87 9.02
N TRP A 24 9.94 -11.04 9.98
CA TRP A 24 9.82 -10.45 11.32
C TRP A 24 9.56 -8.93 11.32
N CYS A 25 10.15 -8.21 10.37
CA CYS A 25 9.98 -6.76 10.19
C CYS A 25 8.81 -6.36 9.27
N GLU A 26 8.24 -7.30 8.52
CA GLU A 26 7.10 -7.05 7.64
C GLU A 26 5.81 -7.23 8.43
N GLN A 27 5.04 -6.15 8.53
CA GLN A 27 3.76 -6.18 9.22
C GLN A 27 2.72 -5.55 8.29
N TYR A 28 1.98 -6.42 7.59
CA TYR A 28 0.80 -6.01 6.85
C TYR A 28 -0.42 -6.09 7.76
N PRO A 29 -1.24 -5.03 7.86
CA PRO A 29 -2.43 -5.01 8.70
C PRO A 29 -3.44 -6.07 8.27
N ALA A 30 -3.61 -6.22 6.95
CA ALA A 30 -4.60 -7.11 6.37
C ALA A 30 -4.35 -8.57 6.75
N ARG A 31 -3.08 -9.02 6.82
CA ARG A 31 -2.66 -10.45 6.86
C ARG A 31 -3.30 -11.33 5.78
N GLU A 32 -3.89 -10.69 4.78
CA GLU A 32 -4.51 -11.29 3.62
C GLU A 32 -3.76 -10.81 2.39
N ARG A 33 -3.53 -11.73 1.46
CA ARG A 33 -2.99 -11.45 0.14
C ARG A 33 -4.04 -11.85 -0.88
N ARG A 34 -4.41 -10.93 -1.73
CA ARG A 34 -5.28 -11.19 -2.87
C ARG A 34 -4.44 -11.10 -4.13
N GLU A 35 -4.54 -12.12 -4.95
CA GLU A 35 -3.99 -12.13 -6.29
C GLU A 35 -5.15 -12.07 -7.26
N PHE A 36 -5.06 -11.24 -8.29
CA PHE A 36 -6.09 -11.16 -9.29
C PHE A 36 -5.50 -10.92 -10.67
N TRP A 37 -6.20 -11.42 -11.68
CA TRP A 37 -5.81 -11.34 -13.07
C TRP A 37 -6.78 -10.42 -13.80
N LEU A 38 -6.21 -9.56 -14.64
CA LEU A 38 -6.95 -8.63 -15.48
C LEU A 38 -6.71 -9.00 -16.93
N ALA A 39 -7.79 -9.32 -17.64
CA ALA A 39 -7.77 -9.34 -19.10
C ALA A 39 -7.92 -7.90 -19.59
N ARG A 40 -6.95 -7.43 -20.38
CA ARG A 40 -6.93 -6.07 -20.87
C ARG A 40 -7.97 -5.89 -21.98
N THR A 41 -8.73 -4.80 -21.93
CA THR A 41 -9.82 -4.53 -22.89
C THR A 41 -9.32 -4.06 -24.26
N ASP A 42 -8.01 -3.79 -24.38
CA ASP A 42 -7.37 -3.15 -25.55
C ASP A 42 -7.02 -4.14 -26.69
N GLY A 43 -7.48 -5.40 -26.61
CA GLY A 43 -7.30 -6.41 -27.66
C GLY A 43 -5.90 -7.06 -27.70
N ILE A 44 -5.08 -6.81 -26.68
CA ILE A 44 -3.86 -7.59 -26.43
C ILE A 44 -4.26 -8.64 -25.38
N ASP A 45 -4.23 -9.92 -25.75
CA ASP A 45 -4.53 -11.08 -24.89
C ASP A 45 -3.45 -11.30 -23.80
N GLN A 46 -3.04 -10.22 -23.14
CA GLN A 46 -2.08 -10.27 -22.05
C GLN A 46 -2.82 -10.09 -20.74
N GLU A 47 -2.90 -11.18 -19.99
CA GLU A 47 -3.38 -11.15 -18.62
C GLU A 47 -2.33 -10.53 -17.70
N VAL A 48 -2.73 -9.51 -16.94
CA VAL A 48 -1.85 -8.88 -15.94
C VAL A 48 -2.22 -9.42 -14.57
N LYS A 49 -1.27 -10.13 -13.94
CA LYS A 49 -1.39 -10.55 -12.56
C LYS A 49 -1.01 -9.39 -11.63
N LEU A 50 -1.93 -9.02 -10.74
CA LEU A 50 -1.69 -8.04 -9.69
C LEU A 50 -1.85 -8.66 -8.32
N VAL A 51 -1.08 -8.14 -7.37
CA VAL A 51 -1.08 -8.60 -5.97
C VAL A 51 -1.40 -7.42 -5.07
N VAL A 52 -2.36 -7.60 -4.18
CA VAL A 52 -2.72 -6.61 -3.17
C VAL A 52 -2.81 -7.26 -1.79
N HIS A 53 -2.33 -6.56 -0.78
CA HIS A 53 -2.46 -6.96 0.61
C HIS A 53 -3.63 -6.20 1.24
N SER A 54 -4.84 -6.67 1.01
CA SER A 54 -6.05 -6.04 1.55
C SER A 54 -7.14 -7.04 1.90
N ARG A 55 -7.92 -6.72 2.94
CA ARG A 55 -9.14 -7.45 3.31
C ARG A 55 -10.32 -7.06 2.45
N SER A 56 -10.31 -5.86 1.88
CA SER A 56 -11.37 -5.36 1.00
C SER A 56 -11.07 -5.65 -0.47
N MET A 57 -12.08 -6.11 -1.21
CA MET A 57 -12.05 -6.18 -2.67
C MET A 57 -13.46 -5.91 -3.17
N PRO A 58 -13.74 -4.74 -3.75
CA PRO A 58 -15.09 -4.39 -4.22
C PRO A 58 -15.43 -5.00 -5.60
N ALA A 59 -14.52 -5.78 -6.19
CA ALA A 59 -14.72 -6.43 -7.49
C ALA A 59 -14.77 -7.96 -7.39
N ARG A 60 -15.53 -8.57 -8.29
CA ARG A 60 -15.68 -10.01 -8.46
C ARG A 60 -15.30 -10.38 -9.90
N ARG A 61 -15.08 -11.67 -10.13
CA ARG A 61 -14.84 -12.20 -11.48
C ARG A 61 -15.91 -11.73 -12.46
N GLY A 62 -15.51 -11.29 -13.64
CA GLY A 62 -16.38 -10.74 -14.67
C GLY A 62 -16.72 -9.25 -14.53
N HIS A 63 -16.25 -8.58 -13.48
CA HIS A 63 -16.41 -7.13 -13.37
C HIS A 63 -15.32 -6.41 -14.15
N GLU A 64 -15.72 -5.33 -14.84
CA GLU A 64 -14.77 -4.36 -15.37
C GLU A 64 -14.25 -3.49 -14.24
N VAL A 65 -12.93 -3.38 -14.16
CA VAL A 65 -12.25 -2.62 -13.12
C VAL A 65 -11.18 -1.72 -13.72
N CYS A 66 -10.95 -0.61 -13.04
CA CYS A 66 -9.80 0.25 -13.24
C CYS A 66 -8.90 0.15 -12.01
N VAL A 67 -7.65 -0.22 -12.20
CA VAL A 67 -6.68 -0.36 -11.12
C VAL A 67 -5.61 0.71 -11.24
N LEU A 68 -5.36 1.41 -10.14
CA LEU A 68 -4.29 2.39 -10.04
C LEU A 68 -3.03 1.72 -9.49
N LEU A 69 -1.93 1.89 -10.22
CA LEU A 69 -0.61 1.34 -9.94
C LEU A 69 0.37 2.44 -9.54
N LEU A 70 1.17 2.15 -8.52
CA LEU A 70 2.33 2.95 -8.11
C LEU A 70 3.59 2.11 -8.34
N GLY A 71 4.22 2.27 -9.51
CA GLY A 71 5.19 1.28 -9.99
C GLY A 71 4.48 -0.03 -10.28
N GLU A 72 4.87 -1.11 -9.60
CA GLU A 72 4.26 -2.44 -9.73
C GLU A 72 3.16 -2.71 -8.67
N LEU A 73 2.98 -1.80 -7.71
CA LEU A 73 2.05 -1.98 -6.60
C LEU A 73 0.65 -1.47 -6.95
N ALA A 74 -0.35 -2.33 -6.80
CA ALA A 74 -1.76 -1.92 -6.85
C ALA A 74 -2.13 -1.14 -5.59
N VAL A 75 -2.41 0.15 -5.75
CA VAL A 75 -2.67 1.10 -4.65
C VAL A 75 -4.13 1.52 -4.53
N GLY A 76 -4.90 1.39 -5.60
CA GLY A 76 -6.34 1.62 -5.57
C GLY A 76 -7.05 0.86 -6.68
N LEU A 77 -8.35 0.64 -6.50
CA LEU A 77 -9.19 -0.05 -7.46
C LEU A 77 -10.57 0.61 -7.52
N VAL A 78 -11.08 0.82 -8.73
CA VAL A 78 -12.45 1.21 -9.00
C VAL A 78 -13.12 0.09 -9.78
N ASN A 79 -14.24 -0.38 -9.28
CA ASN A 79 -15.11 -1.30 -9.99
C ASN A 79 -16.04 -0.47 -10.88
N LEU A 80 -15.82 -0.51 -12.19
CA LEU A 80 -16.59 0.25 -13.18
C LEU A 80 -18.01 -0.32 -13.32
N SER A 81 -18.18 -1.63 -13.13
CA SER A 81 -19.50 -2.28 -13.19
C SER A 81 -20.43 -1.91 -12.04
N THR A 82 -19.90 -1.58 -10.85
CA THR A 82 -20.73 -1.27 -9.66
C THR A 82 -20.55 0.15 -9.13
N GLY A 83 -19.58 0.91 -9.65
CA GLY A 83 -19.20 2.23 -9.14
C GLY A 83 -18.47 2.22 -7.79
N GLN A 84 -18.23 1.06 -7.18
CA GLN A 84 -17.52 0.97 -5.92
C GLN A 84 -16.02 1.24 -6.10
N ARG A 85 -15.41 1.95 -5.16
CA ARG A 85 -13.97 2.24 -5.16
C ARG A 85 -13.32 1.89 -3.84
N VAL A 86 -12.04 1.56 -3.89
CA VAL A 86 -11.22 1.31 -2.70
C VAL A 86 -9.83 1.92 -2.88
N ASN A 87 -9.38 2.64 -1.86
CA ASN A 87 -7.99 3.04 -1.67
C ASN A 87 -7.35 2.03 -0.72
N PHE A 88 -6.44 1.19 -1.21
CA PHE A 88 -5.87 0.11 -0.39
C PHE A 88 -4.97 0.63 0.72
N ILE A 89 -4.41 1.84 0.56
CA ILE A 89 -3.58 2.50 1.57
C ILE A 89 -4.44 3.01 2.73
N ASP A 90 -5.72 3.29 2.48
CA ASP A 90 -6.67 3.70 3.51
C ASP A 90 -7.40 2.52 4.14
N ALA A 91 -7.83 1.55 3.34
CA ALA A 91 -8.55 0.37 3.80
C ALA A 91 -7.71 -0.51 4.75
N ASP A 92 -6.44 -0.71 4.43
CA ASP A 92 -5.52 -1.53 5.23
C ASP A 92 -4.20 -0.78 5.46
N PRO A 93 -4.18 0.21 6.37
CA PRO A 93 -3.10 1.16 6.42
C PRO A 93 -1.83 0.61 7.05
N PRO A 94 -0.64 0.84 6.46
CA PRO A 94 0.59 0.31 6.99
C PRO A 94 0.82 0.76 8.44
N LEU A 95 1.30 -0.15 9.28
CA LEU A 95 1.56 0.14 10.68
C LEU A 95 2.55 1.30 10.83
N LEU A 96 2.17 2.28 11.64
CA LEU A 96 3.01 3.45 11.93
C LEU A 96 4.26 3.05 12.71
N LEU A 97 4.14 2.07 13.61
CA LEU A 97 5.23 1.53 14.40
C LEU A 97 5.44 0.06 14.05
N ARG A 98 6.67 -0.32 13.68
CA ARG A 98 7.05 -1.71 13.43
C ARG A 98 7.90 -2.23 14.59
N ARG A 99 7.91 -3.55 14.80
CA ARG A 99 8.79 -4.21 15.80
C ARG A 99 10.25 -3.80 15.64
N CYS A 100 10.72 -3.64 14.40
CA CYS A 100 12.10 -3.29 14.11
C CYS A 100 12.43 -1.83 14.46
N ASP A 101 11.44 -0.93 14.55
CA ASP A 101 11.68 0.43 15.07
C ASP A 101 11.88 0.40 16.59
N VAL A 102 11.19 -0.50 17.31
CA VAL A 102 11.38 -0.67 18.77
C VAL A 102 12.76 -1.24 19.06
N LEU A 103 13.19 -2.26 18.30
CA LEU A 103 14.55 -2.81 18.44
C LEU A 103 15.64 -1.78 18.12
N ALA A 104 15.42 -0.94 17.10
CA ALA A 104 16.33 0.16 16.81
C ALA A 104 16.40 1.17 17.96
N ALA A 105 15.26 1.53 18.57
CA ALA A 105 15.24 2.40 19.73
C ALA A 105 16.01 1.80 20.93
N VAL A 106 15.81 0.50 21.20
CA VAL A 106 16.59 -0.22 22.23
C VAL A 106 18.08 -0.20 21.90
N GLY A 107 18.46 -0.44 20.64
CA GLY A 107 19.85 -0.36 20.19
C GLY A 107 20.48 1.02 20.40
N ILE A 108 19.72 2.11 20.22
CA ILE A 108 20.20 3.47 20.51
C ILE A 108 20.51 3.64 22.00
N PHE A 109 19.62 3.19 22.88
CA PHE A 109 19.87 3.29 24.33
C PHE A 109 21.03 2.41 24.79
N VAL A 110 21.12 1.16 24.30
CA VAL A 110 22.21 0.24 24.64
C VAL A 110 23.55 0.79 24.18
N SER A 111 23.64 1.26 22.94
CA SER A 111 24.88 1.83 22.41
C SER A 111 25.31 3.09 23.17
N GLY A 112 24.38 3.98 23.50
CA GLY A 112 24.72 5.15 24.31
C GLY A 112 25.12 4.83 25.75
N ALA A 113 24.51 3.81 26.37
CA ALA A 113 24.94 3.35 27.69
C ALA A 113 26.39 2.80 27.66
N ILE A 114 26.75 2.05 26.61
CA ILE A 114 28.11 1.55 26.42
C ILE A 114 29.11 2.71 26.26
N VAL A 115 28.78 3.70 25.43
CA VAL A 115 29.64 4.89 25.23
C VAL A 115 29.79 5.71 26.51
N ALA A 116 28.70 5.85 27.28
CA ALA A 116 28.72 6.57 28.56
C ALA A 116 29.59 5.87 29.61
N ALA A 117 29.56 4.54 29.65
CA ALA A 117 30.35 3.74 30.57
C ALA A 117 31.84 3.65 30.20
N SER A 118 32.17 3.71 28.90
CA SER A 118 33.53 3.50 28.39
C SER A 118 34.30 4.80 28.13
N TRP A 119 33.63 5.93 27.94
CA TRP A 119 34.27 7.19 27.57
C TRP A 119 33.87 8.36 28.48
N ASP A 120 32.61 8.80 28.41
CA ASP A 120 32.13 9.97 29.16
C ASP A 120 30.61 9.92 29.36
N VAL A 121 30.17 10.08 30.61
CA VAL A 121 28.75 10.15 31.01
C VAL A 121 28.02 11.29 30.28
N ARG A 122 28.70 12.36 29.87
CA ARG A 122 28.09 13.46 29.11
C ARG A 122 27.52 13.03 27.76
N SER A 123 27.95 11.89 27.21
CA SER A 123 27.35 11.31 26.00
C SER A 123 25.85 11.03 26.15
N LEU A 124 25.36 10.78 27.38
CA LEU A 124 23.94 10.59 27.68
C LEU A 124 23.09 11.83 27.34
N LEU A 125 23.68 13.03 27.38
CA LEU A 125 23.00 14.28 26.98
C LEU A 125 22.54 14.24 25.51
N LEU A 126 23.19 13.45 24.67
CA LEU A 126 22.80 13.25 23.27
C LEU A 126 21.97 11.98 23.10
N THR A 127 22.35 10.87 23.74
CA THR A 127 21.65 9.59 23.55
C THR A 127 20.22 9.64 24.05
N VAL A 128 19.97 10.21 25.23
CA VAL A 128 18.62 10.24 25.83
C VAL A 128 17.62 10.99 24.93
N PRO A 129 17.86 12.24 24.50
CA PRO A 129 16.92 12.91 23.61
C PRO A 129 16.81 12.21 22.25
N PHE A 130 17.89 11.66 21.71
CA PHE A 130 17.84 10.97 20.41
C PHE A 130 16.99 9.70 20.49
N GLY A 131 17.15 8.89 21.54
CA GLY A 131 16.33 7.70 21.79
C GLY A 131 14.86 8.03 22.03
N LEU A 132 14.58 9.09 22.82
CA LEU A 132 13.22 9.54 23.09
C LEU A 132 12.52 10.09 21.83
N LEU A 133 13.24 10.82 20.97
CA LEU A 133 12.68 11.43 19.76
C LEU A 133 12.65 10.46 18.56
N TYR A 134 13.38 9.35 18.60
CA TYR A 134 13.47 8.40 17.50
C TYR A 134 12.09 7.81 17.12
N LEU A 135 11.36 7.25 18.08
CA LEU A 135 10.05 6.67 17.81
C LEU A 135 9.00 7.70 17.36
N PRO A 136 8.78 8.84 18.05
CA PRO A 136 7.79 9.82 17.63
C PRO A 136 8.12 10.43 16.25
N SER A 137 9.39 10.69 15.95
CA SER A 137 9.78 11.20 14.63
C SER A 137 9.50 10.19 13.52
N ARG A 138 9.74 8.90 13.76
CA ARG A 138 9.42 7.81 12.81
C ARG A 138 7.91 7.66 12.59
N VAL A 139 7.13 7.68 13.66
CA VAL A 139 5.67 7.60 13.61
C VAL A 139 5.11 8.80 12.86
N LEU A 140 5.54 10.02 13.20
CA LEU A 140 5.09 11.24 12.55
C LEU A 140 5.47 11.27 11.06
N GLY A 141 6.71 10.90 10.73
CA GLY A 141 7.17 10.82 9.35
C GLY A 141 6.34 9.84 8.52
N ARG A 142 6.03 8.66 9.05
CA ARG A 142 5.17 7.68 8.37
C ARG A 142 3.72 8.13 8.28
N LEU A 143 3.20 8.82 9.29
CA LEU A 143 1.84 9.37 9.27
C LEU A 143 1.71 10.46 8.20
N LEU A 144 2.66 11.39 8.14
CA LEU A 144 2.71 12.44 7.12
C LEU A 144 2.88 11.85 5.72
N TRP A 145 3.74 10.84 5.58
CA TRP A 145 3.89 10.12 4.31
C TRP A 145 2.60 9.43 3.90
N ARG A 146 1.97 8.67 4.81
CA ARG A 146 0.72 7.94 4.57
C ARG A 146 -0.39 8.89 4.16
N THR A 147 -0.63 9.95 4.92
CA THR A 147 -1.71 10.91 4.61
C THR A 147 -1.49 11.60 3.26
N ARG A 148 -0.24 11.95 2.92
CA ARG A 148 0.11 12.48 1.60
C ARG A 148 -0.16 11.46 0.50
N LEU A 149 0.25 10.22 0.71
CA LEU A 149 0.11 9.15 -0.28
C LEU A 149 -1.36 8.76 -0.49
N GLN A 150 -2.16 8.70 0.58
CA GLN A 150 -3.61 8.48 0.50
C GLN A 150 -4.27 9.54 -0.39
N ARG A 151 -4.01 10.82 -0.14
CA ARG A 151 -4.54 11.92 -0.97
C ARG A 151 -4.06 11.86 -2.42
N GLN A 152 -2.82 11.43 -2.66
CA GLN A 152 -2.31 11.26 -4.03
C GLN A 152 -3.01 10.12 -4.75
N VAL A 153 -3.28 9.00 -4.06
CA VAL A 153 -4.03 7.87 -4.59
C VAL A 153 -5.48 8.24 -4.86
N ASP A 154 -6.13 8.97 -3.95
CA ASP A 154 -7.52 9.42 -4.16
C ASP A 154 -7.62 10.29 -5.42
N ARG A 155 -6.73 11.28 -5.57
CA ARG A 155 -6.66 12.09 -6.79
C ARG A 155 -6.33 11.26 -8.03
N GLY A 156 -5.43 10.29 -7.90
CA GLY A 156 -5.07 9.40 -8.99
C GLY A 156 -6.23 8.50 -9.43
N LEU A 157 -7.05 8.04 -8.48
CA LEU A 157 -8.26 7.28 -8.75
C LEU A 157 -9.31 8.14 -9.45
N ASP A 158 -9.52 9.39 -9.02
CA ASP A 158 -10.44 10.32 -9.68
C ASP A 158 -9.98 10.61 -11.13
N MET A 159 -8.68 10.81 -11.35
CA MET A 159 -8.10 10.98 -12.70
C MET A 159 -8.24 9.73 -13.56
N ALA A 160 -7.95 8.55 -13.01
CA ALA A 160 -8.06 7.28 -13.71
C ALA A 160 -9.52 6.95 -14.08
N LEU A 161 -10.47 7.24 -13.18
CA LEU A 161 -11.89 7.10 -13.45
C LEU A 161 -12.35 8.03 -14.57
N THR A 162 -11.92 9.30 -14.53
CA THR A 162 -12.23 10.27 -15.60
C THR A 162 -11.68 9.81 -16.94
N ALA A 163 -10.43 9.33 -16.98
CA ALA A 163 -9.79 8.80 -18.18
C ALA A 163 -10.51 7.54 -18.71
N ALA A 164 -10.87 6.60 -17.83
CA ALA A 164 -11.60 5.40 -18.19
C ALA A 164 -13.04 5.70 -18.68
N SER A 165 -13.68 6.73 -18.14
CA SER A 165 -15.02 7.17 -18.60
C SER A 165 -14.99 7.94 -19.92
N ALA A 166 -13.84 8.48 -20.31
CA ALA A 166 -13.66 9.16 -21.59
C ALA A 166 -13.46 8.18 -22.76
N GLU A 167 -13.11 6.93 -22.47
CA GLU A 167 -13.22 5.83 -23.42
C GLU A 167 -14.70 5.45 -23.60
N PRO A 168 -15.21 5.37 -24.84
CA PRO A 168 -16.62 5.08 -25.07
C PRO A 168 -16.98 3.70 -24.51
N PRO A 169 -18.13 3.56 -23.80
CA PRO A 169 -18.56 2.28 -23.24
C PRO A 169 -18.73 1.27 -24.36
N ARG A 170 -17.94 0.19 -24.34
CA ARG A 170 -18.12 -0.94 -25.25
C ARG A 170 -19.28 -1.77 -24.74
N LEU A 171 -20.48 -1.44 -25.21
CA LEU A 171 -21.68 -2.23 -24.98
C LEU A 171 -21.48 -3.64 -25.54
N TRP A 172 -21.24 -4.62 -24.68
CA TRP A 172 -21.26 -6.02 -25.06
C TRP A 172 -22.71 -6.45 -25.28
N ARG A 173 -23.00 -6.95 -26.48
CA ARG A 173 -24.27 -7.59 -26.81
C ARG A 173 -24.32 -8.94 -26.08
N VAL A 174 -25.18 -9.06 -25.09
CA VAL A 174 -25.55 -10.35 -24.49
C VAL A 174 -26.15 -11.22 -25.59
N LYS A 175 -25.56 -12.39 -25.82
CA LYS A 175 -26.18 -13.48 -26.60
C LYS A 175 -26.82 -14.47 -25.65
#